data_AF-A0A3A5JTJ1-F1
#
_entry.id   AF-A0A3A5JTJ1-F1
#
_cell.length_a   1.000
_cell.length_b   1.000
_cell.length_c   1.000
_cell.angle_alpha   90.00
_cell.angle_beta   90.00
_cell.angle_gamma   90.00
#
_symmetry.space_group_name_H-M   'P 1'
#
loop_
_entity.id
_entity.type
_entity.pdbx_description
1 polymer ?
#
loop_
_entity_poly.entity_id
_entity_poly.type
_entity_poly.pdbx_seq_one_letter_code
_entity_poly.pdbx_strand_id
1 'polypeptide(L)'
;MNFFKQIENERSEFIPLFQIIHEIAYLETVTPNEVAASLHRELEIPFDMNLNLYHYDITDGFVGLTHKETLDVLERVAKTWVCPLPAGVAERAKNIVKLGYPTYEEYRKNWKTERIVIIKQIGNHDFHDYDVGIKATEFVLFLKSIKFPTLPPSIANLSTPSIKKIILTYNSSSLDSLEDNCTVTSDNSDNCPKNEMGAQWQEFHGRETALLMIAGMAVALEKAGGKYVRAGKMNKSAIAESAKKAINDFGLGTTLTDRALRDLLNTALDRNLTKLEE
;
A
#
# COMPACT_ATOMS: atom_id res chain seq x y z
N MET A 1 18.03 27.08 -19.49
CA MET A 1 18.55 25.94 -18.69
C MET A 1 19.04 24.87 -19.65
N ASN A 2 19.97 24.01 -19.25
CA ASN A 2 20.52 22.99 -20.17
C ASN A 2 19.57 21.81 -20.30
N PHE A 3 19.07 21.56 -21.51
CA PHE A 3 18.26 20.39 -21.89
C PHE A 3 18.82 19.07 -21.34
N PHE A 4 20.13 18.84 -21.49
CA PHE A 4 20.82 17.66 -20.95
C PHE A 4 20.65 17.46 -19.44
N LYS A 5 20.59 18.53 -18.63
CA LYS A 5 20.36 18.42 -17.18
C LYS A 5 18.92 18.01 -16.84
N GLN A 6 17.97 18.26 -17.73
CA GLN A 6 16.61 17.76 -17.57
C GLN A 6 16.56 16.27 -17.90
N ILE A 7 17.18 15.84 -19.01
CA ILE A 7 17.35 14.41 -19.36
C ILE A 7 18.07 13.64 -18.24
N GLU A 8 19.15 14.17 -17.68
CA GLU A 8 19.89 13.56 -16.56
C GLU A 8 19.00 13.41 -15.31
N ASN A 9 18.20 14.43 -14.97
CA ASN A 9 17.27 14.37 -13.85
C ASN A 9 16.16 13.34 -14.10
N GLU A 10 15.49 13.38 -15.26
CA GLU A 10 14.42 12.45 -15.61
C GLU A 10 14.91 11.00 -15.63
N ARG A 11 16.05 10.73 -16.28
CA ARG A 11 16.69 9.42 -16.29
C ARG A 11 17.09 8.95 -14.87
N SER A 12 17.39 9.86 -13.96
CA SER A 12 17.67 9.52 -12.55
C SER A 12 16.42 9.18 -11.71
N GLU A 13 15.21 9.42 -12.23
CA GLU A 13 13.96 8.91 -11.63
C GLU A 13 13.50 7.56 -12.23
N PHE A 14 14.16 7.03 -13.28
CA PHE A 14 13.82 5.72 -13.84
C PHE A 14 14.46 4.59 -13.03
N ILE A 15 13.64 3.73 -12.40
CA ILE A 15 14.10 2.50 -11.74
C ILE A 15 13.72 1.29 -12.62
N PRO A 16 14.68 0.46 -13.06
CA PRO A 16 14.38 -0.75 -13.83
C PRO A 16 13.47 -1.72 -13.07
N LEU A 17 12.48 -2.30 -13.75
CA LEU A 17 11.47 -3.17 -13.13
C LEU A 17 12.12 -4.41 -12.48
N PHE A 18 13.19 -4.94 -13.08
CA PHE A 18 13.88 -6.11 -12.54
C PHE A 18 14.48 -5.85 -11.15
N GLN A 19 14.93 -4.62 -10.93
CA GLN A 19 15.58 -4.18 -9.69
C GLN A 19 14.54 -4.06 -8.57
N ILE A 20 13.37 -3.50 -8.88
CA ILE A 20 12.21 -3.43 -7.98
C ILE A 20 11.75 -4.84 -7.57
N ILE A 21 11.54 -5.75 -8.52
CA ILE A 21 11.03 -7.10 -8.23
C ILE A 21 12.01 -7.87 -7.33
N HIS A 22 13.32 -7.75 -7.56
CA HIS A 22 14.32 -8.38 -6.68
C HIS A 22 14.42 -7.74 -5.29
N GLU A 23 14.18 -6.44 -5.14
CA GLU A 23 14.17 -5.79 -3.82
C GLU A 23 12.92 -6.14 -3.00
N ILE A 24 11.74 -6.15 -3.61
CA ILE A 24 10.51 -6.62 -2.95
C ILE A 24 10.68 -8.10 -2.54
N ALA A 25 11.21 -8.95 -3.44
CA ALA A 25 11.45 -10.36 -3.14
C ALA A 25 12.43 -10.57 -1.96
N TYR A 26 13.47 -9.74 -1.87
CA TYR A 26 14.40 -9.75 -0.74
C TYR A 26 13.73 -9.30 0.57
N LEU A 27 12.93 -8.22 0.55
CA LEU A 27 12.30 -7.66 1.75
C LEU A 27 11.16 -8.53 2.30
N GLU A 28 10.31 -9.08 1.43
CA GLU A 28 9.19 -9.97 1.79
C GLU A 28 9.61 -11.46 1.92
N THR A 29 10.87 -11.80 1.66
CA THR A 29 11.43 -13.17 1.68
C THR A 29 10.79 -14.19 0.70
N VAL A 30 10.07 -13.67 -0.29
CA VAL A 30 9.44 -14.44 -1.38
C VAL A 30 10.37 -14.57 -2.59
N THR A 31 9.95 -15.32 -3.61
CA THR A 31 10.65 -15.37 -4.90
C THR A 31 10.28 -14.19 -5.80
N PRO A 32 11.17 -13.78 -6.73
CA PRO A 32 10.85 -12.80 -7.76
C PRO A 32 9.59 -13.14 -8.59
N ASN A 33 9.28 -14.41 -8.81
CA ASN A 33 8.08 -14.86 -9.51
C ASN A 33 6.81 -14.69 -8.67
N GLU A 34 6.87 -14.96 -7.37
CA GLU A 34 5.76 -14.70 -6.43
C GLU A 34 5.44 -13.19 -6.39
N VAL A 35 6.45 -12.31 -6.47
CA VAL A 35 6.25 -10.86 -6.63
C VAL A 35 5.65 -10.52 -7.99
N ALA A 36 6.24 -10.99 -9.10
CA ALA A 36 5.77 -10.67 -10.45
C ALA A 36 4.33 -11.14 -10.70
N ALA A 37 3.98 -12.33 -10.21
CA ALA A 37 2.62 -12.87 -10.29
C ALA A 37 1.62 -12.16 -9.35
N SER A 38 2.09 -11.60 -8.22
CA SER A 38 1.26 -10.75 -7.37
C SER A 38 1.00 -9.40 -8.03
N LEU A 39 2.04 -8.74 -8.57
CA LEU A 39 1.89 -7.50 -9.35
C LEU A 39 0.95 -7.69 -10.56
N HIS A 40 1.04 -8.83 -11.26
CA HIS A 40 0.12 -9.18 -12.34
C HIS A 40 -1.34 -9.23 -11.86
N ARG A 41 -1.61 -9.94 -10.76
CA ARG A 41 -2.98 -10.08 -10.19
C ARG A 41 -3.55 -8.76 -9.68
N GLU A 42 -2.76 -7.96 -8.98
CA GLU A 42 -3.20 -6.65 -8.50
C GLU A 42 -3.50 -5.70 -9.67
N LEU A 43 -2.78 -5.82 -10.79
CA LEU A 43 -3.03 -5.05 -12.02
C LEU A 43 -4.17 -5.61 -12.90
N GLU A 44 -4.56 -6.88 -12.73
CA GLU A 44 -5.78 -7.46 -13.33
C GLU A 44 -7.07 -6.96 -12.63
N ILE A 45 -6.97 -6.43 -11.41
CA ILE A 45 -8.11 -5.93 -10.63
C ILE A 45 -8.18 -4.39 -10.74
N PRO A 46 -9.34 -3.79 -11.04
CA PRO A 46 -9.48 -2.34 -11.13
C PRO A 46 -9.55 -1.69 -9.74
N PHE A 47 -8.40 -1.56 -9.08
CA PHE A 47 -8.21 -0.68 -7.92
C PHE A 47 -7.69 0.71 -8.35
N ASP A 48 -8.05 1.76 -7.61
CA ASP A 48 -7.81 3.18 -7.93
C ASP A 48 -6.32 3.65 -7.93
N MET A 49 -5.35 2.75 -8.06
CA MET A 49 -3.91 3.04 -7.93
C MET A 49 -3.10 2.45 -9.08
N ASN A 50 -3.10 3.18 -10.20
CA ASN A 50 -2.38 2.85 -11.42
C ASN A 50 -0.85 2.82 -11.21
N LEU A 51 -0.30 1.66 -10.86
CA LEU A 51 1.14 1.40 -10.94
C LEU A 51 1.55 1.29 -12.41
N ASN A 52 1.85 2.43 -13.03
CA ASN A 52 2.21 2.50 -14.44
C ASN A 52 3.63 1.96 -14.68
N LEU A 53 3.77 1.05 -15.64
CA LEU A 53 5.08 0.71 -16.21
C LEU A 53 5.44 1.70 -17.32
N TYR A 54 6.73 2.00 -17.44
CA TYR A 54 7.31 2.91 -18.43
C TYR A 54 8.47 2.26 -19.17
N HIS A 55 8.70 2.75 -20.38
CA HIS A 55 10.00 2.73 -21.03
C HIS A 55 10.52 4.17 -21.11
N TYR A 56 11.84 4.34 -21.14
CA TYR A 56 12.47 5.64 -21.31
C TYR A 56 13.03 5.79 -22.73
N ASP A 57 12.51 6.74 -23.50
CA ASP A 57 13.11 7.20 -24.75
C ASP A 57 13.84 8.54 -24.51
N ILE A 58 14.89 8.80 -25.30
CA ILE A 58 15.65 10.05 -25.28
C ILE A 58 14.85 11.18 -25.98
N THR A 59 13.94 10.85 -26.91
CA THR A 59 13.09 11.87 -27.59
C THR A 59 11.85 12.21 -26.77
N ASP A 60 11.15 11.18 -26.28
CA ASP A 60 9.80 11.30 -25.72
C ASP A 60 9.76 11.18 -24.18
N GLY A 61 10.91 10.87 -23.56
CA GLY A 61 11.05 10.73 -22.11
C GLY A 61 10.35 9.47 -21.58
N PHE A 62 9.56 9.61 -20.52
CA PHE A 62 8.81 8.51 -19.91
C PHE A 62 7.55 8.14 -20.70
N VAL A 63 7.69 7.22 -21.66
CA VAL A 63 6.57 6.71 -22.44
C VAL A 63 5.88 5.58 -21.66
N GLY A 64 4.60 5.79 -21.33
CA GLY A 64 3.78 4.81 -20.63
C GLY A 64 3.54 3.56 -21.47
N LEU A 65 3.58 2.39 -20.84
CA LEU A 65 3.16 1.14 -21.44
C LEU A 65 1.62 1.06 -21.46
N THR A 66 1.04 0.50 -22.51
CA THR A 66 -0.38 0.15 -22.49
C THR A 66 -0.65 -0.93 -21.44
N HIS A 67 -1.89 -1.04 -20.96
CA HIS A 67 -2.30 -2.09 -20.03
C HIS A 67 -2.00 -3.50 -20.59
N LYS A 68 -2.15 -3.71 -21.90
CA LYS A 68 -1.78 -4.97 -22.53
C LYS A 68 -0.26 -5.23 -22.49
N GLU A 69 0.57 -4.27 -22.94
CA GLU A 69 2.03 -4.45 -22.89
C GLU A 69 2.52 -4.66 -21.44
N THR A 70 1.87 -4.02 -20.46
CA THR A 70 2.13 -4.19 -19.02
C THR A 70 1.89 -5.63 -18.56
N LEU A 71 0.73 -6.23 -18.92
CA LEU A 71 0.45 -7.63 -18.64
C LEU A 71 1.40 -8.57 -19.41
N ASP A 72 1.59 -8.36 -20.73
CA ASP A 72 2.49 -9.16 -21.57
C ASP A 72 3.95 -9.17 -21.06
N VAL A 73 4.39 -8.10 -20.38
CA VAL A 73 5.70 -8.02 -19.71
C VAL A 73 5.69 -8.76 -18.37
N LEU A 74 4.72 -8.52 -17.49
CA LEU A 74 4.68 -9.15 -16.17
C LEU A 74 4.45 -10.67 -16.25
N GLU A 75 3.59 -11.11 -17.17
CA GLU A 75 3.33 -12.53 -17.42
C GLU A 75 4.60 -13.23 -17.94
N ARG A 76 5.36 -12.55 -18.82
CA ARG A 76 6.66 -13.04 -19.30
C ARG A 76 7.65 -13.20 -18.15
N VAL A 77 7.79 -12.18 -17.28
CA VAL A 77 8.72 -12.21 -16.13
C VAL A 77 8.36 -13.33 -15.15
N ALA A 78 7.07 -13.48 -14.83
CA ALA A 78 6.60 -14.55 -13.95
C ALA A 78 6.89 -15.96 -14.52
N LYS A 79 6.89 -16.12 -15.86
CA LYS A 79 7.20 -17.36 -16.57
C LYS A 79 8.71 -17.61 -16.80
N THR A 80 9.50 -16.60 -17.18
CA THR A 80 10.90 -16.81 -17.61
C THR A 80 11.88 -16.93 -16.45
N TRP A 81 11.61 -16.31 -15.31
CA TRP A 81 12.52 -16.31 -14.15
C TRP A 81 12.44 -17.63 -13.36
N VAL A 82 12.61 -18.78 -14.02
CA VAL A 82 12.48 -20.11 -13.40
C VAL A 82 13.52 -20.29 -12.29
N CYS A 83 13.07 -20.26 -11.04
CA CYS A 83 13.94 -20.33 -9.87
C CYS A 83 14.37 -21.79 -9.56
N PRO A 84 15.68 -22.09 -9.47
CA PRO A 84 16.18 -23.34 -8.90
C PRO A 84 16.10 -23.30 -7.36
N LEU A 85 14.88 -23.30 -6.82
CA LEU A 85 14.63 -23.27 -5.38
C LEU A 85 14.97 -24.62 -4.73
N PRO A 86 15.69 -24.65 -3.59
CA PRO A 86 15.67 -25.79 -2.68
C PRO A 86 14.25 -26.07 -2.16
N ALA A 87 13.95 -27.33 -1.85
CA ALA A 87 12.59 -27.76 -1.57
C ALA A 87 12.06 -27.23 -0.22
N GLY A 88 10.95 -26.48 -0.26
CA GLY A 88 10.10 -26.21 0.90
C GLY A 88 10.20 -24.79 1.49
N VAL A 89 9.07 -24.07 1.45
CA VAL A 89 8.87 -22.81 2.19
C VAL A 89 9.18 -22.96 3.68
N ALA A 90 8.90 -24.13 4.26
CA ALA A 90 9.13 -24.44 5.67
C ALA A 90 10.62 -24.56 6.07
N GLU A 91 11.54 -24.80 5.12
CA GLU A 91 12.98 -24.76 5.42
C GLU A 91 13.52 -23.33 5.43
N ARG A 92 12.97 -22.43 4.58
CA ARG A 92 13.30 -20.99 4.59
C ARG A 92 13.15 -20.43 6.02
N ALA A 93 11.96 -20.60 6.61
CA ALA A 93 11.62 -20.09 7.93
C ALA A 93 12.55 -20.59 9.06
N LYS A 94 13.04 -21.83 8.98
CA LYS A 94 13.94 -22.41 9.99
C LYS A 94 15.40 -21.96 9.85
N ASN A 95 15.79 -21.50 8.66
CA ASN A 95 17.15 -21.04 8.36
C ASN A 95 17.37 -19.54 8.62
N ILE A 96 16.31 -18.71 8.57
CA ILE A 96 16.36 -17.25 8.83
C ILE A 96 17.12 -16.90 10.13
N VAL A 97 16.89 -17.65 11.20
CA VAL A 97 17.52 -17.40 12.52
C VAL A 97 18.94 -17.96 12.62
N LYS A 98 19.37 -18.83 11.70
CA LYS A 98 20.53 -19.72 11.91
C LYS A 98 21.74 -19.46 11.02
N LEU A 99 21.58 -18.77 9.89
CA LEU A 99 22.65 -18.54 8.90
C LEU A 99 23.11 -17.09 8.77
N GLY A 100 22.32 -16.13 9.27
CA GLY A 100 22.48 -14.72 8.93
C GLY A 100 21.96 -14.42 7.51
N TYR A 101 21.59 -13.17 7.26
CA TYR A 101 21.21 -12.75 5.90
C TYR A 101 22.47 -12.58 5.03
N PRO A 102 22.52 -13.16 3.82
CA PRO A 102 23.40 -12.65 2.79
C PRO A 102 22.96 -11.21 2.47
N THR A 103 23.92 -10.31 2.26
CA THR A 103 23.61 -8.94 1.86
C THR A 103 22.84 -8.89 0.54
N TYR A 104 22.11 -7.81 0.27
CA TYR A 104 21.41 -7.63 -1.01
C TYR A 104 22.35 -7.78 -2.22
N GLU A 105 23.63 -7.40 -2.09
CA GLU A 105 24.63 -7.64 -3.15
C GLU A 105 24.97 -9.12 -3.36
N GLU A 106 25.09 -9.91 -2.28
CA GLU A 106 25.35 -11.35 -2.35
C GLU A 106 24.12 -12.12 -2.85
N TYR A 107 22.91 -11.70 -2.44
CA TYR A 107 21.67 -12.18 -3.04
C TYR A 107 21.68 -11.90 -4.54
N ARG A 108 21.86 -10.63 -4.96
CA ARG A 108 21.86 -10.19 -6.36
C ARG A 108 22.88 -10.94 -7.24
N LYS A 109 24.09 -11.22 -6.74
CA LYS A 109 25.15 -11.94 -7.49
C LYS A 109 24.76 -13.38 -7.88
N ASN A 110 23.81 -14.00 -7.18
CA ASN A 110 23.42 -15.40 -7.42
C ASN A 110 22.28 -15.57 -8.45
N TRP A 111 21.64 -14.48 -8.92
CA TRP A 111 20.56 -14.54 -9.90
C TRP A 111 21.03 -14.10 -11.29
N LYS A 112 20.60 -14.82 -12.33
CA LYS A 112 20.70 -14.33 -13.71
C LYS A 112 19.62 -13.26 -13.95
N THR A 113 19.93 -12.02 -13.58
CA THR A 113 19.08 -10.86 -13.89
C THR A 113 19.13 -10.53 -15.38
N GLU A 114 18.30 -11.21 -16.17
CA GLU A 114 18.02 -10.79 -17.55
C GLU A 114 17.27 -9.45 -17.54
N ARG A 115 17.65 -8.53 -18.44
CA ARG A 115 16.98 -7.21 -18.55
C ARG A 115 15.54 -7.42 -19.02
N ILE A 116 14.59 -6.85 -18.30
CA ILE A 116 13.19 -6.83 -18.72
C ILE A 116 13.04 -5.76 -19.79
N VAL A 117 12.94 -6.18 -21.05
CA VAL A 117 12.82 -5.28 -22.20
C VAL A 117 11.54 -5.51 -23.00
N ILE A 118 11.01 -4.42 -23.56
CA ILE A 118 10.09 -4.47 -24.70
C ILE A 118 10.89 -4.26 -25.98
N ILE A 119 10.45 -4.90 -27.07
CA ILE A 119 11.01 -4.71 -28.40
C ILE A 119 10.00 -3.90 -29.20
N LYS A 120 10.40 -2.72 -29.69
CA LYS A 120 9.56 -1.88 -30.55
C LYS A 120 10.18 -1.72 -31.93
N GLN A 121 9.33 -1.73 -32.95
CA GLN A 121 9.76 -1.52 -34.34
C GLN A 121 9.86 -0.02 -34.63
N ILE A 122 11.01 0.42 -35.13
CA ILE A 122 11.28 1.80 -35.52
C ILE A 122 11.45 1.84 -37.04
N GLY A 123 10.45 2.34 -37.76
CA GLY A 123 10.44 2.31 -39.22
C GLY A 123 10.23 0.91 -39.81
N ASN A 124 10.70 0.66 -41.03
CA ASN A 124 10.28 -0.51 -41.80
C ASN A 124 10.95 -1.83 -41.38
N HIS A 125 12.16 -1.81 -40.83
CA HIS A 125 12.94 -3.03 -40.55
C HIS A 125 13.74 -3.01 -39.24
N ASP A 126 13.93 -1.85 -38.60
CA ASP A 126 14.75 -1.77 -37.38
C ASP A 126 13.89 -2.06 -36.14
N PHE A 127 14.46 -2.80 -35.19
CA PHE A 127 13.85 -3.11 -33.90
C PHE A 127 14.78 -2.63 -32.78
N HIS A 128 14.19 -2.10 -31.71
CA HIS A 128 14.95 -1.56 -30.59
C HIS A 128 14.42 -2.06 -29.23
N ASP A 129 15.36 -2.41 -28.36
CA ASP A 129 15.11 -2.99 -27.04
C ASP A 129 15.13 -1.88 -25.99
N TYR A 130 13.98 -1.63 -25.38
CA TYR A 130 13.83 -0.63 -24.32
C TYR A 130 13.69 -1.30 -22.95
N ASP A 131 14.48 -0.86 -21.96
CA ASP A 131 14.28 -1.29 -20.56
C ASP A 131 12.90 -0.88 -20.06
N VAL A 132 12.22 -1.81 -19.39
CA VAL A 132 10.99 -1.53 -18.64
C VAL A 132 11.33 -1.14 -17.21
N GLY A 133 10.68 -0.10 -16.71
CA GLY A 133 10.87 0.41 -15.36
C GLY A 133 9.66 1.17 -14.83
N ILE A 134 9.83 1.75 -13.65
CA ILE A 134 8.83 2.58 -12.96
C ILE A 134 9.51 3.89 -12.57
N LYS A 135 8.76 5.00 -12.59
CA LYS A 135 9.24 6.26 -12.01
C LYS A 135 9.34 6.11 -10.50
N ALA A 136 10.49 6.43 -9.93
CA ALA A 136 10.74 6.41 -8.50
C ALA A 136 9.71 7.23 -7.69
N THR A 137 9.28 8.38 -8.24
CA THR A 137 8.29 9.27 -7.64
C THR A 137 6.90 8.63 -7.54
N GLU A 138 6.43 7.97 -8.61
CA GLU A 138 5.16 7.21 -8.58
C GLU A 138 5.27 5.96 -7.70
N PHE A 139 6.41 5.25 -7.74
CA PHE A 139 6.61 4.04 -6.95
C PHE A 139 6.67 4.30 -5.43
N VAL A 140 7.27 5.42 -4.97
CA VAL A 140 7.23 5.80 -3.54
C VAL A 140 5.81 6.14 -3.08
N LEU A 141 4.99 6.76 -3.94
CA LEU A 141 3.59 7.03 -3.62
C LEU A 141 2.77 5.73 -3.51
N PHE A 142 3.02 4.76 -4.38
CA PHE A 142 2.45 3.41 -4.30
C PHE A 142 2.89 2.66 -3.02
N LEU A 143 4.19 2.66 -2.69
CA LEU A 143 4.67 2.06 -1.43
C LEU A 143 4.05 2.74 -0.20
N LYS A 144 3.81 4.06 -0.25
CA LYS A 144 3.15 4.78 0.83
C LYS A 144 1.66 4.41 0.96
N SER A 145 0.94 4.23 -0.14
CA SER A 145 -0.49 3.90 -0.09
C SER A 145 -0.74 2.48 0.45
N ILE A 146 0.11 1.51 0.11
CA ILE A 146 0.05 0.15 0.68
C ILE A 146 0.68 0.05 2.09
N LYS A 147 1.16 1.17 2.66
CA LYS A 147 1.86 1.27 3.95
C LYS A 147 3.07 0.33 4.08
N PHE A 148 3.88 0.23 3.01
CA PHE A 148 5.01 -0.69 2.97
C PHE A 148 6.06 -0.35 4.05
N PRO A 149 6.57 -1.32 4.84
CA PRO A 149 7.30 -1.01 6.08
C PRO A 149 8.73 -0.48 5.84
N THR A 150 9.35 -0.79 4.71
CA THR A 150 10.76 -0.44 4.44
C THR A 150 10.96 0.01 2.99
N LEU A 151 11.51 1.20 2.77
CA LEU A 151 11.79 1.68 1.41
C LEU A 151 12.91 0.83 0.76
N PRO A 152 12.70 0.29 -0.46
CA PRO A 152 13.71 -0.45 -1.19
C PRO A 152 15.04 0.32 -1.35
N PRO A 153 16.22 -0.33 -1.21
CA PRO A 153 17.52 0.33 -1.27
C PRO A 153 17.77 1.17 -2.52
N SER A 154 17.25 0.73 -3.68
CA SER A 154 17.38 1.47 -4.95
C SER A 154 16.54 2.75 -5.01
N ILE A 155 15.60 2.95 -4.08
CA ILE A 155 14.92 4.23 -3.87
C ILE A 155 15.67 5.06 -2.83
N ALA A 156 16.03 4.46 -1.69
CA ALA A 156 16.63 5.15 -0.56
C ALA A 156 17.94 5.90 -0.93
N ASN A 157 18.67 5.39 -1.92
CA ASN A 157 19.89 5.98 -2.44
C ASN A 157 19.68 7.07 -3.53
N LEU A 158 18.45 7.34 -3.98
CA LEU A 158 18.19 8.31 -5.05
C LEU A 158 18.33 9.76 -4.56
N SER A 159 19.19 10.51 -5.25
CA SER A 159 19.63 11.82 -4.77
C SER A 159 18.76 13.00 -5.23
N THR A 160 17.69 12.77 -5.99
CA THR A 160 16.88 13.86 -6.60
C THR A 160 16.14 14.68 -5.53
N PRO A 161 15.98 16.00 -5.72
CA PRO A 161 15.28 16.85 -4.77
C PRO A 161 13.77 16.55 -4.67
N SER A 162 13.18 15.99 -5.72
CA SER A 162 11.79 15.50 -5.74
C SER A 162 11.63 14.33 -4.77
N ILE A 163 12.42 13.28 -4.98
CA ILE A 163 12.35 12.03 -4.20
C ILE A 163 12.70 12.29 -2.73
N LYS A 164 13.73 13.10 -2.45
CA LYS A 164 14.10 13.47 -1.07
C LYS A 164 12.96 14.12 -0.29
N LYS A 165 12.15 14.99 -0.91
CA LYS A 165 10.96 15.56 -0.25
C LYS A 165 9.94 14.49 0.09
N ILE A 166 9.64 13.59 -0.87
CA ILE A 166 8.65 12.52 -0.66
C ILE A 166 9.15 11.53 0.41
N ILE A 167 10.43 11.16 0.42
CA ILE A 167 11.03 10.30 1.46
C ILE A 167 10.98 10.96 2.84
N LEU A 168 11.25 12.27 2.95
CA LEU A 168 11.10 12.97 4.24
C LEU A 168 9.64 12.93 4.73
N THR A 169 8.68 13.14 3.83
CA THR A 169 7.23 13.00 4.11
C THR A 169 6.77 11.55 4.28
N TYR A 170 7.57 10.56 3.88
CA TYR A 170 7.33 9.14 4.12
C TYR A 170 7.74 8.78 5.56
N ASN A 171 8.99 9.09 5.89
CA ASN A 171 9.61 8.77 7.17
C ASN A 171 8.98 9.52 8.34
N SER A 172 8.56 10.77 8.17
CA SER A 172 7.84 11.50 9.22
C SER A 172 6.53 10.80 9.60
N SER A 173 5.73 10.40 8.61
CA SER A 173 4.50 9.61 8.83
C SER A 173 4.73 8.16 9.30
N SER A 174 5.98 7.76 9.52
CA SER A 174 6.36 6.49 10.13
C SER A 174 7.01 6.67 11.53
N LEU A 175 7.28 7.91 11.95
CA LEU A 175 7.84 8.27 13.26
C LEU A 175 6.76 8.66 14.28
N ASP A 176 5.64 9.24 13.81
CA ASP A 176 4.46 9.52 14.64
C ASP A 176 3.87 8.26 15.33
N SER A 177 4.30 7.05 14.92
CA SER A 177 3.96 5.77 15.52
C SER A 177 4.97 5.22 16.55
N LEU A 178 6.01 5.98 16.92
CA LEU A 178 7.05 5.54 17.87
C LEU A 178 7.39 6.55 19.00
N GLU A 179 7.05 7.84 18.88
CA GLU A 179 7.29 8.84 19.93
C GLU A 179 6.11 9.02 20.91
N ASP A 180 5.58 7.92 21.45
CA ASP A 180 4.54 7.96 22.49
C ASP A 180 4.79 6.90 23.59
N ASN A 181 6.04 6.81 24.07
CA ASN A 181 6.43 5.97 25.22
C ASN A 181 7.79 6.38 25.85
N CYS A 182 7.80 7.39 26.75
CA CYS A 182 8.72 7.46 27.90
C CYS A 182 8.43 8.66 28.82
N THR A 183 8.80 8.54 30.11
CA THR A 183 8.70 9.55 31.20
C THR A 183 7.26 9.91 31.62
N VAL A 184 6.79 9.86 32.88
CA VAL A 184 7.31 9.47 34.23
C VAL A 184 6.09 8.78 34.94
N THR A 185 6.11 7.94 36.00
CA THR A 185 6.97 7.75 37.19
C THR A 185 6.85 6.31 37.75
N SER A 186 7.40 6.05 38.94
CA SER A 186 7.24 4.84 39.77
C SER A 186 5.82 4.70 40.36
N ASP A 187 5.29 3.54 40.81
CA ASP A 187 5.83 2.58 41.78
C ASP A 187 5.02 1.25 41.85
N ASN A 188 5.70 0.16 42.27
CA ASN A 188 5.26 -1.06 42.97
C ASN A 188 3.98 -1.90 42.62
N SER A 189 4.24 -3.21 42.46
CA SER A 189 3.44 -4.40 42.87
C SER A 189 2.15 -4.85 42.15
N ASP A 190 2.24 -6.07 41.61
CA ASP A 190 1.27 -7.18 41.59
C ASP A 190 0.00 -7.21 40.71
N ASN A 191 -0.32 -8.47 40.32
CA ASN A 191 -1.54 -9.01 39.71
C ASN A 191 -1.90 -8.68 38.25
N CYS A 192 -1.57 -9.63 37.38
CA CYS A 192 -2.38 -10.00 36.21
C CYS A 192 -3.53 -10.94 36.67
N PRO A 193 -4.64 -11.17 35.92
CA PRO A 193 -5.12 -10.52 34.69
C PRO A 193 -6.52 -9.86 34.85
N LYS A 194 -6.90 -8.99 33.90
CA LYS A 194 -8.31 -8.68 33.62
C LYS A 194 -8.58 -8.56 32.12
N ASN A 195 -9.67 -9.20 31.68
CA ASN A 195 -10.29 -8.99 30.38
C ASN A 195 -11.12 -7.70 30.35
N GLU A 196 -11.54 -7.30 29.15
CA GLU A 196 -12.44 -6.19 28.82
C GLU A 196 -11.91 -4.77 29.06
N MET A 197 -11.68 -4.04 27.96
CA MET A 197 -12.37 -2.76 27.71
C MET A 197 -12.14 -2.30 26.25
N GLY A 198 -13.20 -1.80 25.61
CA GLY A 198 -13.18 -0.98 24.39
C GLY A 198 -12.35 -1.46 23.19
N ALA A 199 -13.01 -1.99 22.15
CA ALA A 199 -12.42 -2.09 20.81
C ALA A 199 -12.30 -0.69 20.19
N GLN A 200 -11.32 0.09 20.66
CA GLN A 200 -11.11 1.48 20.28
C GLN A 200 -10.76 1.55 18.79
N TRP A 201 -11.55 2.31 18.02
CA TRP A 201 -11.40 2.36 16.56
C TRP A 201 -10.06 3.02 16.21
N GLN A 202 -9.10 2.23 15.73
CA GLN A 202 -7.69 2.62 15.59
C GLN A 202 -7.46 3.81 14.64
N GLU A 203 -6.25 4.37 14.68
CA GLU A 203 -5.84 5.48 13.82
C GLU A 203 -5.60 4.99 12.38
N PHE A 204 -6.28 5.58 11.39
CA PHE A 204 -6.05 5.29 9.98
C PHE A 204 -6.37 6.49 9.08
N HIS A 205 -5.70 6.61 7.92
CA HIS A 205 -5.96 7.68 6.98
C HIS A 205 -7.41 7.64 6.47
N GLY A 206 -8.12 8.76 6.58
CA GLY A 206 -9.56 8.83 6.26
C GLY A 206 -10.50 8.48 7.42
N ARG A 207 -9.99 8.13 8.61
CA ARG A 207 -10.80 7.89 9.84
C ARG A 207 -11.77 9.05 10.13
N GLU A 208 -11.29 10.29 10.05
CA GLU A 208 -12.12 11.48 10.27
C GLU A 208 -13.22 11.62 9.21
N THR A 209 -12.87 11.46 7.92
CA THR A 209 -13.80 11.48 6.80
C THR A 209 -14.87 10.39 6.92
N ALA A 210 -14.48 9.18 7.35
CA ALA A 210 -15.39 8.08 7.61
C ALA A 210 -16.34 8.39 8.77
N LEU A 211 -15.85 8.89 9.92
CA LEU A 211 -16.69 9.29 11.05
C LEU A 211 -17.64 10.43 10.67
N LEU A 212 -17.20 11.40 9.88
CA LEU A 212 -18.03 12.49 9.36
C LEU A 212 -19.14 11.96 8.44
N MET A 213 -18.81 11.03 7.54
CA MET A 213 -19.77 10.37 6.65
C MET A 213 -20.81 9.54 7.44
N ILE A 214 -20.35 8.78 8.44
CA ILE A 214 -21.22 8.00 9.35
C ILE A 214 -22.18 8.93 10.11
N ALA A 215 -21.69 10.04 10.66
CA ALA A 215 -22.50 11.02 11.36
C ALA A 215 -23.54 11.67 10.42
N GLY A 216 -23.11 12.12 9.25
CA GLY A 216 -24.00 12.72 8.23
C GLY A 216 -25.10 11.76 7.78
N MET A 217 -24.77 10.49 7.53
CA MET A 217 -25.77 9.46 7.17
C MET A 217 -26.72 9.14 8.33
N ALA A 218 -26.24 9.08 9.57
CA ALA A 218 -27.09 8.86 10.74
C ALA A 218 -28.09 10.01 10.95
N VAL A 219 -27.64 11.26 10.79
CA VAL A 219 -28.51 12.46 10.84
C VAL A 219 -29.50 12.49 9.66
N ALA A 220 -29.10 12.04 8.47
CA ALA A 220 -30.00 11.90 7.34
C ALA A 220 -31.11 10.86 7.60
N LEU A 221 -30.78 9.74 8.25
CA LEU A 221 -31.76 8.73 8.67
C LEU A 221 -32.69 9.21 9.80
N GLU A 222 -32.19 10.04 10.72
CA GLU A 222 -33.04 10.72 11.72
C GLU A 222 -34.01 11.70 11.04
N LYS A 223 -33.54 12.53 10.11
CA LYS A 223 -34.37 13.47 9.33
C LYS A 223 -35.37 12.76 8.40
N ALA A 224 -35.05 11.55 7.91
CA ALA A 224 -35.98 10.71 7.15
C ALA A 224 -37.06 10.05 8.03
N GLY A 225 -36.87 10.00 9.35
CA GLY A 225 -37.88 9.57 10.31
C GLY A 225 -38.17 8.06 10.32
N GLY A 226 -39.43 7.71 10.60
CA GLY A 226 -39.88 6.32 10.71
C GLY A 226 -39.14 5.55 11.82
N LYS A 227 -38.77 4.29 11.55
CA LYS A 227 -38.15 3.38 12.54
C LYS A 227 -36.82 3.87 13.13
N TYR A 228 -36.17 4.84 12.48
CA TYR A 228 -34.89 5.42 12.91
C TYR A 228 -35.04 6.52 13.97
N VAL A 229 -36.27 6.91 14.33
CA VAL A 229 -36.56 7.87 15.40
C VAL A 229 -37.46 7.22 16.45
N ARG A 230 -37.16 7.44 17.74
CA ARG A 230 -37.98 6.96 18.86
C ARG A 230 -38.13 8.09 19.88
N ALA A 231 -39.38 8.47 20.17
CA ALA A 231 -39.72 9.55 21.11
C ALA A 231 -38.96 10.88 20.83
N GLY A 232 -38.84 11.26 19.55
CA GLY A 232 -38.18 12.50 19.14
C GLY A 232 -36.65 12.49 19.19
N LYS A 233 -36.01 11.31 19.32
CA LYS A 233 -34.55 11.15 19.29
C LYS A 233 -34.13 9.99 18.39
N MET A 234 -32.94 10.08 17.81
CA MET A 234 -32.30 9.04 17.00
C MET A 234 -32.29 7.66 17.68
N ASN A 235 -32.88 6.67 17.03
CA ASN A 235 -32.89 5.28 17.44
C ASN A 235 -31.60 4.58 17.00
N LYS A 236 -30.48 4.90 17.68
CA LYS A 236 -29.13 4.37 17.40
C LYS A 236 -29.09 2.85 17.18
N SER A 237 -29.91 2.09 17.92
CA SER A 237 -30.02 0.62 17.77
C SER A 237 -30.59 0.18 16.43
N ALA A 238 -31.68 0.80 15.95
CA ALA A 238 -32.30 0.43 14.67
C ALA A 238 -31.48 0.86 13.46
N ILE A 239 -30.66 1.92 13.59
CA ILE A 239 -29.67 2.30 12.59
C ILE A 239 -28.58 1.24 12.52
N ALA A 240 -27.97 0.86 13.65
CA ALA A 240 -26.93 -0.18 13.70
C ALA A 240 -27.42 -1.54 13.16
N GLU A 241 -28.64 -1.95 13.51
CA GLU A 241 -29.28 -3.19 13.01
C GLU A 241 -29.52 -3.13 11.49
N SER A 242 -30.04 -2.00 10.98
CA SER A 242 -30.30 -1.84 9.55
C SER A 242 -29.02 -1.72 8.72
N ALA A 243 -27.97 -1.09 9.27
CA ALA A 243 -26.64 -1.03 8.67
C ALA A 243 -26.00 -2.43 8.61
N LYS A 244 -26.03 -3.18 9.72
CA LYS A 244 -25.55 -4.57 9.77
C LYS A 244 -26.28 -5.44 8.75
N LYS A 245 -27.60 -5.32 8.64
CA LYS A 245 -28.37 -6.03 7.62
C LYS A 245 -27.94 -5.61 6.20
N ALA A 246 -27.84 -4.32 5.90
CA ALA A 246 -27.41 -3.86 4.56
C ALA A 246 -26.02 -4.36 4.16
N ILE A 247 -25.05 -4.43 5.09
CA ILE A 247 -23.70 -4.93 4.79
C ILE A 247 -23.68 -6.48 4.62
N ASN A 248 -24.64 -7.20 5.23
CA ASN A 248 -24.83 -8.63 4.98
C ASN A 248 -25.63 -8.93 3.70
N ASP A 249 -26.59 -8.06 3.33
CA ASP A 249 -27.43 -8.22 2.14
C ASP A 249 -26.71 -7.79 0.85
N PHE A 250 -25.78 -6.82 0.92
CA PHE A 250 -25.11 -6.19 -0.25
C PHE A 250 -23.57 -6.16 -0.19
N GLY A 251 -22.95 -6.62 0.91
CA GLY A 251 -21.50 -6.63 1.10
C GLY A 251 -20.93 -8.02 1.34
N LEU A 252 -19.66 -8.09 1.73
CA LEU A 252 -18.94 -9.35 2.02
C LEU A 252 -19.32 -9.98 3.38
N GLY A 253 -20.40 -9.52 4.01
CA GLY A 253 -20.81 -9.90 5.36
C GLY A 253 -20.06 -9.18 6.48
N THR A 254 -20.63 -9.16 7.69
CA THR A 254 -20.05 -8.51 8.87
C THR A 254 -19.66 -9.51 9.96
N THR A 255 -18.40 -9.46 10.39
CA THR A 255 -17.95 -9.99 11.70
C THR A 255 -18.27 -9.04 12.87
N LEU A 256 -18.71 -7.81 12.57
CA LEU A 256 -19.01 -6.77 13.56
C LEU A 256 -20.23 -7.11 14.42
N THR A 257 -20.10 -6.87 15.73
CA THR A 257 -21.21 -6.97 16.68
C THR A 257 -22.05 -5.70 16.68
N ASP A 258 -23.33 -5.85 17.03
CA ASP A 258 -24.29 -4.74 17.19
C ASP A 258 -23.80 -3.70 18.22
N ARG A 259 -23.02 -4.14 19.21
CA ARG A 259 -22.37 -3.27 20.20
C ARG A 259 -21.28 -2.42 19.54
N ALA A 260 -20.34 -3.05 18.81
CA ALA A 260 -19.29 -2.33 18.10
C ALA A 260 -19.84 -1.29 17.10
N LEU A 261 -20.93 -1.62 16.38
CA LEU A 261 -21.59 -0.68 15.47
C LEU A 261 -22.25 0.51 16.20
N ARG A 262 -22.82 0.30 17.40
CA ARG A 262 -23.38 1.39 18.22
C ARG A 262 -22.28 2.26 18.84
N ASP A 263 -21.19 1.66 19.29
CA ASP A 263 -20.04 2.37 19.90
C ASP A 263 -19.29 3.22 18.84
N LEU A 264 -19.15 2.69 17.62
CA LEU A 264 -18.68 3.42 16.44
C LEU A 264 -19.62 4.57 16.07
N LEU A 265 -20.94 4.36 16.09
CA LEU A 265 -21.94 5.40 15.80
C LEU A 265 -21.97 6.48 16.90
N ASN A 266 -21.77 6.14 18.18
CA ASN A 266 -21.54 7.11 19.24
C ASN A 266 -20.28 7.94 18.94
N THR A 267 -19.14 7.29 18.69
CA THR A 267 -17.86 7.96 18.40
C THR A 267 -17.92 8.91 17.20
N ALA A 268 -18.71 8.56 16.17
CA ALA A 268 -18.95 9.41 15.00
C ALA A 268 -19.81 10.63 15.31
N LEU A 269 -20.87 10.46 16.11
CA LEU A 269 -21.79 11.54 16.46
C LEU A 269 -21.17 12.51 17.47
N ASP A 270 -20.61 11.98 18.56
CA ASP A 270 -20.11 12.77 19.70
C ASP A 270 -18.92 13.67 19.28
N ARG A 271 -18.17 13.29 18.23
CA ARG A 271 -17.08 14.08 17.62
C ARG A 271 -17.53 15.15 16.61
N ASN A 272 -18.70 14.99 15.98
CA ASN A 272 -19.08 15.79 14.81
C ASN A 272 -20.39 16.61 14.97
N LEU A 273 -21.33 16.19 15.82
CA LEU A 273 -22.57 16.94 16.07
C LEU A 273 -22.36 18.18 16.94
N THR A 274 -21.31 18.23 17.76
CA THR A 274 -20.95 19.38 18.60
C THR A 274 -20.54 20.63 17.80
N LYS A 275 -20.52 20.56 16.46
CA LYS A 275 -20.28 21.67 15.53
C LYS A 275 -21.53 22.06 14.72
N LEU A 276 -22.72 21.65 15.17
CA LEU A 276 -24.02 21.88 14.50
C LEU A 276 -25.10 22.45 15.43
N GLU A 277 -24.71 22.96 16.60
CA GLU A 277 -25.57 23.69 17.55
C GLU A 277 -25.19 25.19 17.67
N GLU A 278 -24.44 25.72 16.68
CA GLU A 278 -24.18 27.16 16.44
C GLU A 278 -25.00 27.67 15.24
#